data_AF-A0A1E7HH60-F1
#
_entry.id   AF-A0A1E7HH60-F1
#
_cell.length_a   1.000
_cell.length_b   1.000
_cell.length_c   1.000
_cell.angle_alpha   90.00
_cell.angle_beta   90.00
_cell.angle_gamma   90.00
#
_symmetry.space_group_name_H-M   'P 1'
#
loop_
_entity.id
_entity.type
_entity.pdbx_description
1 polymer ?
#
loop_
_entity_poly.entity_id
_entity_poly.type
_entity_poly.pdbx_seq_one_letter_code
_entity_poly.pdbx_strand_id
1 'polypeptide(L)'
;MFDLKSQLADMLSYLTTSIIIDVGDENVLKKISALKARQNLGQIINEVAFRGNDYIIEQAGRPLVAIIGFEKYHQLQRNYDELL
;
A
#
# COMPACT_ATOMS: atom_id res chain seq x y z
N MET A 1 22.55 39.03 2.55
CA MET A 1 21.14 39.33 2.27
C MET A 1 20.52 38.04 1.78
N PHE A 2 19.66 37.40 2.58
CA PHE A 2 19.04 36.11 2.22
C PHE A 2 18.06 36.31 1.07
N ASP A 3 18.18 35.51 0.00
CA ASP A 3 17.31 35.57 -1.17
C ASP A 3 16.02 34.77 -0.93
N LEU A 4 14.89 35.48 -0.94
CA LEU A 4 13.57 34.90 -0.74
C LEU A 4 13.23 33.85 -1.81
N LYS A 5 13.76 33.98 -3.05
CA LYS A 5 13.53 32.98 -4.11
C LYS A 5 14.19 31.65 -3.78
N SER A 6 15.41 31.68 -3.24
CA SER A 6 16.12 30.47 -2.82
C SER A 6 15.38 29.75 -1.70
N GLN A 7 14.89 30.48 -0.69
CA GLN A 7 14.13 29.87 0.41
C GLN A 7 12.82 29.22 -0.06
N LEU A 8 12.12 29.87 -1.00
CA LEU A 8 10.91 29.30 -1.59
C LEU A 8 11.21 28.04 -2.41
N ALA A 9 12.34 28.00 -3.14
CA ALA A 9 12.75 26.81 -3.89
C ALA A 9 13.07 25.62 -2.97
N ASP A 10 13.75 25.87 -1.85
CA ASP A 10 14.07 24.82 -0.87
C ASP A 10 12.81 24.30 -0.16
N MET A 11 11.88 25.18 0.20
CA MET A 11 10.58 24.78 0.76
C MET A 11 9.76 23.96 -0.24
N LEU A 12 9.74 24.35 -1.50
CA LEU A 12 9.05 23.59 -2.56
C LEU A 12 9.70 22.21 -2.75
N SER A 13 11.02 22.13 -2.72
CA SER A 13 11.76 20.86 -2.81
C SER A 13 11.44 19.91 -1.64
N TYR A 14 11.37 20.43 -0.42
CA TYR A 14 10.97 19.65 0.75
C TYR A 14 9.52 19.13 0.64
N LEU A 15 8.59 19.99 0.22
CA LEU A 15 7.18 19.63 0.02
C LEU A 15 7.02 18.57 -1.06
N THR A 16 7.71 18.69 -2.20
CA THR A 16 7.63 17.70 -3.28
C THR A 16 8.25 16.37 -2.89
N THR A 17 9.38 16.39 -2.18
CA THR A 17 10.02 15.17 -1.65
C THR A 17 9.10 14.46 -0.66
N SER A 18 8.46 15.21 0.24
CA SER A 18 7.52 14.65 1.22
C SER A 18 6.28 14.07 0.54
N ILE A 19 5.72 14.76 -0.46
CA ILE A 19 4.59 14.24 -1.25
C ILE A 19 4.98 13.00 -2.05
N ILE A 20 6.19 12.92 -2.63
CA ILE A 20 6.64 11.72 -3.36
C ILE A 20 6.81 10.53 -2.42
N ILE A 21 7.25 10.76 -1.17
CA ILE A 21 7.35 9.72 -0.15
C ILE A 21 5.95 9.28 0.32
N ASP A 22 5.01 10.22 0.48
CA ASP A 22 3.64 9.96 0.94
C ASP A 22 2.74 9.34 -0.14
N VAL A 23 2.95 9.70 -1.42
CA VAL A 23 2.29 9.11 -2.61
C VAL A 23 2.95 7.80 -3.03
N GLY A 24 4.15 7.49 -2.52
CA GLY A 24 4.89 6.25 -2.81
C GLY A 24 4.25 4.98 -2.25
N ASP A 25 3.19 5.09 -1.44
CA ASP A 25 2.44 3.97 -0.85
C ASP A 25 0.95 4.02 -1.27
N GLU A 26 0.67 4.30 -2.55
CA GLU A 26 -0.63 3.94 -3.12
C GLU A 26 -0.71 2.41 -3.25
N ASN A 27 -0.99 1.76 -2.13
CA ASN A 27 -1.29 0.35 -2.06
C ASN A 27 -2.58 0.08 -2.85
N VAL A 28 -2.45 -0.32 -4.11
CA VAL A 28 -3.62 -0.50 -4.99
C VAL A 28 -4.42 -1.71 -4.53
N LEU A 29 -5.60 -1.45 -3.98
CA LEU A 29 -6.55 -2.49 -3.58
C LEU A 29 -7.24 -3.10 -4.80
N LYS A 30 -6.86 -4.33 -5.14
CA LYS A 30 -7.43 -5.07 -6.26
C LYS A 30 -8.51 -6.05 -5.79
N LYS A 31 -9.60 -6.15 -6.55
CA LYS A 31 -10.69 -7.10 -6.29
C LYS A 31 -10.67 -8.23 -7.32
N ILE A 32 -10.72 -9.48 -6.86
CA ILE A 32 -10.65 -10.65 -7.74
C ILE A 32 -11.59 -11.76 -7.27
N SER A 33 -12.17 -12.54 -8.19
CA SER A 33 -12.99 -13.68 -7.80
C SER A 33 -12.16 -14.82 -7.22
N ALA A 34 -12.74 -15.62 -6.31
CA ALA A 34 -12.09 -16.81 -5.76
C ALA A 34 -11.59 -17.80 -6.83
N LEU A 35 -12.29 -17.92 -7.96
CA LEU A 35 -11.85 -18.78 -9.07
C LEU A 35 -10.57 -18.22 -9.73
N LYS A 36 -10.56 -16.92 -10.05
CA LYS A 36 -9.39 -16.27 -10.65
C LYS A 36 -8.21 -16.23 -9.70
N ALA A 37 -8.44 -16.08 -8.40
CA ALA A 37 -7.39 -16.12 -7.39
C ALA A 37 -6.68 -17.49 -7.37
N ARG A 38 -7.42 -18.60 -7.39
CA ARG A 38 -6.85 -19.95 -7.47
C ARG A 38 -6.02 -20.17 -8.73
N GLN A 39 -6.49 -19.67 -9.86
CA GLN A 39 -5.81 -19.80 -11.15
C GLN A 39 -4.51 -18.99 -11.22
N ASN A 40 -4.42 -17.87 -10.49
CA ASN A 40 -3.33 -16.91 -10.61
C ASN A 40 -2.56 -16.68 -9.29
N LEU A 41 -2.60 -17.64 -8.35
CA LEU A 41 -2.11 -17.42 -6.99
C LEU A 41 -0.63 -17.01 -6.95
N GLY A 42 0.24 -17.63 -7.76
CA GLY A 42 1.66 -17.27 -7.82
C GLY A 42 1.91 -15.82 -8.26
N GLN A 43 1.13 -15.33 -9.24
CA GLN A 43 1.21 -13.93 -9.67
C GLN A 43 0.75 -12.99 -8.54
N ILE A 44 -0.36 -13.31 -7.88
CA ILE A 44 -0.89 -12.52 -6.77
C ILE A 44 0.13 -12.42 -5.63
N ILE A 45 0.77 -13.53 -5.26
CA ILE A 45 1.83 -13.55 -4.24
C ILE A 45 2.97 -12.60 -4.64
N ASN A 46 3.43 -12.66 -5.89
CA ASN A 46 4.50 -11.77 -6.36
C ASN A 46 4.08 -10.29 -6.32
N GLU A 47 2.85 -9.97 -6.71
CA GLU A 47 2.36 -8.59 -6.68
C GLU A 47 2.19 -8.07 -5.25
N VAL A 48 1.72 -8.90 -4.33
CA VAL A 48 1.56 -8.53 -2.92
C VAL A 48 2.92 -8.39 -2.22
N ALA A 49 3.82 -9.35 -2.44
CA ALA A 49 5.12 -9.39 -1.77
C ALA A 49 6.09 -8.30 -2.26
N PHE A 50 6.07 -7.95 -3.55
CA PHE A 50 7.09 -7.09 -4.15
C PHE A 50 6.57 -5.79 -4.74
N ARG A 51 5.27 -5.65 -4.98
CA ARG A 51 4.68 -4.42 -5.56
C ARG A 51 3.76 -3.68 -4.61
N GLY A 52 3.66 -4.14 -3.36
CA GLY A 52 2.83 -3.50 -2.34
C GLY A 52 1.35 -3.42 -2.72
N ASN A 53 0.84 -4.32 -3.55
CA ASN A 53 -0.59 -4.38 -3.86
C ASN A 53 -1.32 -5.23 -2.82
N ASP A 54 -2.51 -4.83 -2.43
CA ASP A 54 -3.41 -5.67 -1.63
C ASP A 54 -4.51 -6.27 -2.52
N TYR A 55 -4.95 -7.48 -2.18
CA TYR A 55 -6.04 -8.15 -2.89
C TYR A 55 -7.20 -8.46 -1.96
N ILE A 56 -8.42 -8.17 -2.40
CA ILE A 56 -9.65 -8.73 -1.85
C ILE A 56 -10.13 -9.83 -2.77
N ILE A 57 -10.23 -11.04 -2.23
CA ILE A 57 -10.87 -12.16 -2.92
C ILE A 57 -12.36 -12.12 -2.60
N GLU A 58 -13.18 -12.07 -3.65
CA GLU A 58 -14.63 -12.01 -3.57
C GLU A 58 -15.30 -13.30 -4.09
N GLN A 59 -16.48 -13.59 -3.58
CA GLN A 59 -17.39 -14.60 -4.12
C GLN A 59 -18.80 -14.01 -4.20
N ALA A 60 -19.41 -14.07 -5.39
CA ALA A 60 -20.73 -13.48 -5.65
C ALA A 60 -20.83 -12.01 -5.19
N GLY A 61 -19.77 -11.22 -5.41
CA GLY A 61 -19.69 -9.80 -5.02
C GLY A 61 -19.47 -9.54 -3.52
N ARG A 62 -19.28 -10.60 -2.71
CA ARG A 62 -18.98 -10.45 -1.27
C ARG A 62 -17.49 -10.67 -1.00
N PRO A 63 -16.82 -9.78 -0.24
CA PRO A 63 -15.45 -9.99 0.18
C PRO A 63 -15.37 -11.20 1.11
N LEU A 64 -14.42 -12.10 0.85
CA LEU A 64 -14.19 -13.30 1.68
C LEU A 64 -12.88 -13.21 2.46
N VAL A 65 -11.78 -12.88 1.77
CA VAL A 65 -10.44 -12.81 2.37
C VAL A 65 -9.62 -11.70 1.73
N ALA A 66 -8.70 -11.13 2.50
CA ALA A 66 -7.67 -10.23 2.00
C ALA A 66 -6.33 -10.98 1.90
N ILE A 67 -5.54 -10.68 0.87
CA ILE A 67 -4.13 -11.05 0.78
C ILE A 67 -3.35 -9.74 0.85
N ILE A 68 -2.51 -9.64 1.88
CA ILE A 68 -1.72 -8.45 2.20
C ILE A 68 -0.25 -8.84 2.38
N GLY A 69 0.64 -7.86 2.22
CA GLY A 69 2.07 -8.04 2.47
C GLY A 69 2.36 -8.38 3.94
N PHE A 70 3.46 -9.09 4.19
CA PHE A 70 3.83 -9.51 5.54
C PHE A 70 4.10 -8.34 6.48
N GLU A 71 4.77 -7.28 6.00
CA GLU A 71 5.02 -6.07 6.80
C GLU A 71 3.72 -5.41 7.26
N LYS A 72 2.72 -5.33 6.37
CA LYS A 72 1.39 -4.79 6.70
C LYS A 72 0.67 -5.67 7.72
N TYR A 73 0.74 -6.99 7.55
CA TYR A 73 0.21 -7.94 8.54
C TYR A 73 0.87 -7.75 9.92
N HIS A 74 2.20 -7.63 9.96
CA HIS A 74 2.95 -7.46 11.20
C HIS A 74 2.62 -6.12 11.89
N GLN A 75 2.45 -5.04 11.13
CA GLN A 75 1.98 -3.76 11.67
C GLN A 75 0.57 -3.87 12.26
N LEU A 76 -0.35 -4.54 11.55
CA LEU A 76 -1.69 -4.77 12.07
C LEU A 76 -1.67 -5.57 13.37
N GLN A 77 -0.86 -6.63 13.46
CA GLN A 77 -0.72 -7.41 14.70
C GLN A 77 -0.24 -6.55 15.88
N ARG A 78 0.81 -5.74 15.69
CA ARG A 78 1.29 -4.85 16.77
C ARG A 78 0.20 -3.88 17.25
N ASN A 79 -0.54 -3.29 16.31
CA ASN A 79 -1.63 -2.37 16.66
C ASN A 79 -2.74 -3.09 17.45
N TYR A 80 -3.02 -4.37 17.15
CA TYR A 80 -3.97 -5.16 17.95
C TYR A 80 -3.45 -5.45 19.35
N ASP A 81 -2.17 -5.77 19.49
CA ASP A 81 -1.55 -6.05 20.79
C ASP A 81 -1.52 -4.81 21.69
N GLU A 82 -1.37 -3.61 21.12
CA GLU A 82 -1.41 -2.33 21.86
C GLU A 82 -2.82 -1.93 22.34
N LEU A 83 -3.87 -2.58 21.83
CA LEU A 83 -5.27 -2.33 22.19
C LEU A 83 -5.81 -3.28 23.28
N LEU A 84 -5.00 -4.25 23.74
CA LEU A 84 -5.33 -5.22 24.79
C LEU A 84 -4.60 -4.91 26.10
#